data_AF-A0A060YHV1-F1
#
_entry.id   AF-A0A060YHV1-F1
#
_cell.length_a   1.000
_cell.length_b   1.000
_cell.length_c   1.000
_cell.angle_alpha   90.00
_cell.angle_beta   90.00
_cell.angle_gamma   90.00
#
_symmetry.space_group_name_H-M   'P 1'
#
loop_
_entity.id
_entity.type
_entity.pdbx_description
1 polymer ?
#
loop_
_entity_poly.entity_id
_entity_poly.type
_entity_poly.pdbx_seq_one_letter_code
_entity_poly.pdbx_strand_id
1 'polypeptide(L)'
;MTVFCQVDVLVTSLSRRLSPFFSQLIYLKITALLFPTSDFRHPVTTPALLYISQALTKCPVMSLEDVTSGLVLCCLAVEYISFSKRFCPELINFLLGILHLAVQDKTSTGYSVVPPFRQNGKVSDLLVLSDPESSQTWSKKTLPLSATQTLTLTTDLDTDHYRAEHQFFKKGPILKQCCLLDLHGEILATISGSLTSRPLLVFQKKKPIPLKLFTPKIVEVLDYGKKRGNTKEEREKERLNHKYKKEFKGALREIRKDTRFLAREKLNEVMGRDAERKRKVKELFGSLATQEGEWKALKRRKNSRH
;
A
#
# COMPACT_ATOMS: atom_id res chain seq x y z
N MET A 1 11.87 6.08 -32.15
CA MET A 1 13.09 5.39 -31.69
C MET A 1 14.34 6.29 -31.79
N THR A 2 14.50 7.05 -32.87
CA THR A 2 15.62 8.01 -33.04
C THR A 2 15.62 9.19 -32.04
N VAL A 3 14.44 9.75 -31.74
CA VAL A 3 14.30 10.89 -30.79
C VAL A 3 14.68 10.52 -29.35
N PHE A 4 14.41 9.27 -28.95
CA PHE A 4 14.80 8.75 -27.63
C PHE A 4 16.32 8.60 -27.50
N CYS A 5 16.95 8.06 -28.55
CA CYS A 5 18.40 7.87 -28.58
C CYS A 5 19.16 9.21 -28.51
N GLN A 6 18.64 10.27 -29.14
CA GLN A 6 19.27 11.60 -29.06
C GLN A 6 19.20 12.26 -27.68
N VAL A 7 18.12 12.07 -26.93
CA VAL A 7 17.99 12.62 -25.56
C VAL A 7 18.90 11.87 -24.59
N ASP A 8 18.99 10.54 -24.69
CA ASP A 8 19.91 9.73 -23.87
C ASP A 8 21.38 9.99 -24.20
N VAL A 9 21.72 10.18 -25.49
CA VAL A 9 23.07 10.57 -25.91
C VAL A 9 23.44 11.99 -25.43
N LEU A 10 22.48 12.93 -25.41
CA LEU A 10 22.66 14.29 -24.86
C LEU A 10 22.96 14.31 -23.36
N VAL A 11 22.34 13.41 -22.58
CA VAL A 11 22.58 13.28 -21.14
C VAL A 11 24.00 12.75 -20.85
N THR A 12 24.55 11.93 -21.75
CA THR A 12 25.81 11.20 -21.54
C THR A 12 27.05 12.00 -22.00
N SER A 13 26.91 12.95 -22.93
CA SER A 13 28.03 13.74 -23.48
C SER A 13 28.39 15.01 -22.72
N LEU A 14 27.68 15.37 -21.64
CA LEU A 14 27.77 16.67 -20.97
C LEU A 14 28.86 16.72 -19.88
N SER A 15 30.13 16.61 -20.27
CA SER A 15 31.24 16.70 -19.30
C SER A 15 32.24 17.84 -19.51
N ARG A 16 32.14 18.72 -20.53
CA ARG A 16 33.23 19.71 -20.75
C ARG A 16 32.90 21.18 -21.07
N ARG A 17 31.64 21.59 -21.27
CA ARG A 17 31.20 23.01 -21.23
C ARG A 17 29.68 22.98 -21.20
N LEU A 18 29.08 23.50 -20.13
CA LEU A 18 27.72 23.10 -19.73
C LEU A 18 26.64 24.15 -20.01
N SER A 19 26.94 25.23 -20.71
CA SER A 19 25.89 26.16 -21.17
C SER A 19 25.14 25.50 -22.34
N PRO A 20 23.80 25.42 -22.30
CA PRO A 20 23.04 24.82 -23.39
C PRO A 20 23.27 25.62 -24.67
N PHE A 21 23.62 24.94 -25.75
CA PHE A 21 23.69 25.58 -27.07
C PHE A 21 22.28 26.06 -27.48
N PHE A 22 22.20 27.11 -28.28
CA PHE A 22 20.93 27.66 -28.79
C PHE A 22 20.03 26.61 -29.45
N SER A 23 20.62 25.65 -30.16
CA SER A 23 19.90 24.52 -30.77
C SER A 23 19.15 23.66 -29.74
N GLN A 24 19.72 23.47 -28.55
CA GLN A 24 19.10 22.71 -27.46
C GLN A 24 17.94 23.50 -26.83
N LEU A 25 18.10 24.82 -26.66
CA LEU A 25 17.02 25.69 -26.15
C LEU A 25 15.81 25.70 -27.10
N ILE A 26 16.05 25.78 -28.42
CA ILE A 26 15.00 25.67 -29.43
C ILE A 26 14.31 24.31 -29.34
N TYR A 27 15.07 23.23 -29.25
CA TYR A 27 14.51 21.88 -29.15
C TYR A 27 13.60 21.74 -27.93
N LEU A 28 14.05 22.21 -26.76
CA LEU A 28 13.24 22.23 -25.55
C LEU A 28 11.95 23.04 -25.74
N LYS A 29 12.03 24.25 -26.30
CA LYS A 29 10.85 25.08 -26.58
C LYS A 29 9.86 24.38 -27.53
N ILE A 30 10.35 23.76 -28.60
CA ILE A 30 9.52 23.01 -29.54
C ILE A 30 8.86 21.82 -28.82
N THR A 31 9.60 21.09 -27.97
CA THR A 31 9.02 19.96 -27.24
C THR A 31 7.94 20.38 -26.24
N ALA A 32 8.03 21.57 -25.65
CA ALA A 32 6.99 22.13 -24.78
C ALA A 32 5.70 22.48 -25.54
N LEU A 33 5.82 22.86 -26.82
CA LEU A 33 4.69 23.21 -27.69
C LEU A 33 4.05 21.98 -28.34
N LEU A 34 4.86 21.00 -28.74
CA LEU A 34 4.39 19.80 -29.45
C LEU A 34 3.79 18.74 -28.51
N PHE A 35 4.27 18.64 -27.28
CA PHE A 35 3.88 17.58 -26.36
C PHE A 35 3.23 18.11 -25.08
N PRO A 36 2.26 17.38 -24.50
CA PRO A 36 1.62 17.78 -23.26
C PRO A 36 2.62 17.77 -22.08
N THR A 37 2.70 18.90 -21.38
CA THR A 37 3.51 19.07 -20.17
C THR A 37 2.76 18.68 -18.89
N SER A 38 1.50 18.29 -19.01
CA SER A 38 0.59 17.93 -17.91
C SER A 38 0.76 16.51 -17.37
N ASP A 39 1.17 15.58 -18.22
CA ASP A 39 1.09 14.14 -17.97
C ASP A 39 2.02 13.69 -16.86
N PHE A 40 1.55 12.78 -16.00
CA PHE A 40 2.32 12.25 -14.87
C PHE A 40 3.69 11.70 -15.30
N ARG A 41 3.72 10.92 -16.38
CA ARG A 41 4.94 10.43 -17.04
C ARG A 41 4.74 10.47 -18.55
N HIS A 42 5.70 11.06 -19.25
CA HIS A 42 5.65 11.16 -20.70
C HIS A 42 7.05 10.95 -21.29
N PRO A 43 7.17 10.16 -22.37
CA PRO A 43 8.45 9.71 -22.92
C PRO A 43 9.42 10.82 -23.32
N VAL A 44 8.93 11.98 -23.76
CA VAL A 44 9.76 13.10 -24.26
C VAL A 44 9.84 14.27 -23.27
N THR A 45 8.70 14.77 -22.79
CA THR A 45 8.65 15.91 -21.84
C THR A 45 9.26 15.61 -20.47
N THR A 46 9.15 14.38 -19.96
CA THR A 46 9.76 14.02 -18.66
C THR A 46 11.30 14.08 -18.71
N PRO A 47 11.99 13.44 -19.67
CA PRO A 47 13.44 13.60 -19.77
C PRO A 47 13.87 15.01 -20.20
N ALA A 48 13.06 15.74 -20.98
CA ALA A 48 13.34 17.16 -21.28
C ALA A 48 13.34 18.03 -20.01
N LEU A 49 12.37 17.83 -19.11
CA LEU A 49 12.34 18.51 -17.81
C LEU A 49 13.52 18.12 -16.91
N LEU A 50 13.90 16.83 -16.91
CA LEU A 50 15.09 16.35 -16.19
C LEU A 50 16.39 16.95 -16.75
N TYR A 51 16.47 17.13 -18.06
CA TYR A 51 17.60 17.81 -18.69
C TYR A 51 17.69 19.27 -18.22
N ILE A 52 16.56 19.99 -18.21
CA ILE A 52 16.50 21.37 -17.71
C ILE A 52 16.95 21.45 -16.24
N SER A 53 16.48 20.55 -15.37
CA SER A 53 16.89 20.54 -13.96
C SER A 53 18.38 20.20 -13.77
N GLN A 54 18.90 19.24 -14.55
CA GLN A 54 20.32 18.91 -14.56
C GLN A 54 21.18 20.08 -15.04
N ALA A 55 20.76 20.79 -16.09
CA ALA A 55 21.45 21.98 -16.58
C ALA A 55 21.50 23.06 -15.49
N LEU A 56 20.35 23.43 -14.91
CA LEU A 56 20.29 24.44 -13.84
C LEU A 56 21.16 24.12 -12.61
N THR A 57 21.31 22.83 -12.28
CA THR A 57 22.11 22.40 -11.12
C THR A 57 23.61 22.37 -11.41
N LYS A 58 24.00 22.03 -12.64
CA LYS A 58 25.40 21.77 -12.98
C LYS A 58 26.08 22.93 -13.71
N CYS A 59 25.34 23.91 -14.25
CA CYS A 59 25.90 25.07 -14.95
C CYS A 59 26.69 25.98 -13.99
N PRO A 60 28.02 26.04 -14.05
CA PRO A 60 28.77 27.04 -13.31
C PRO A 60 28.58 28.39 -13.99
N VAL A 61 28.03 29.38 -13.27
CA VAL A 61 27.86 30.73 -13.81
C VAL A 61 29.18 31.47 -13.72
N MET A 62 29.94 31.50 -14.82
CA MET A 62 31.26 32.15 -14.87
C MET A 62 31.27 33.42 -15.73
N SER A 63 30.35 33.52 -16.71
CA SER A 63 30.20 34.65 -17.61
C SER A 63 28.76 35.17 -17.62
N LEU A 64 28.56 36.38 -18.16
CA LEU A 64 27.23 36.97 -18.37
C LEU A 64 26.37 36.14 -19.36
N GLU A 65 27.00 35.44 -20.30
CA GLU A 65 26.34 34.50 -21.22
C GLU A 65 25.73 33.31 -20.48
N ASP A 66 26.42 32.79 -19.45
CA ASP A 66 25.91 31.70 -18.63
C ASP A 66 24.69 32.13 -17.81
N VAL A 67 24.66 33.41 -17.37
CA VAL A 67 23.50 33.97 -16.67
C VAL A 67 22.31 34.06 -17.62
N THR A 68 22.48 34.55 -18.86
CA THR A 68 21.36 34.66 -19.81
C THR A 68 20.86 33.31 -20.25
N SER A 69 21.75 32.37 -20.58
CA SER A 69 21.35 31.01 -20.96
C SER A 69 20.60 30.32 -19.80
N GLY A 70 21.06 30.50 -18.57
CA GLY A 70 20.40 30.01 -17.36
C GLY A 70 19.03 30.63 -17.12
N LEU A 71 18.87 31.95 -17.29
CA LEU A 71 17.55 32.60 -17.16
C LEU A 71 16.57 32.15 -18.25
N VAL A 72 17.02 31.95 -19.49
CA VAL A 72 16.17 31.40 -20.55
C VAL A 72 15.72 29.98 -20.20
N LEU A 73 16.62 29.15 -19.65
CA LEU A 73 16.24 27.83 -19.11
C LEU A 73 15.24 27.93 -17.97
N CYS A 74 15.36 28.91 -17.07
CA CYS A 74 14.39 29.15 -16.00
C CYS A 74 13.00 29.47 -16.57
N CYS A 75 12.92 30.33 -17.59
CA CYS A 75 11.66 30.64 -18.26
C CYS A 75 11.03 29.40 -18.91
N LEU A 76 11.83 28.57 -19.57
CA LEU A 76 11.36 27.29 -20.10
C LEU A 76 10.87 26.36 -18.98
N ALA A 77 11.61 26.23 -17.87
CA ALA A 77 11.19 25.41 -16.73
C ALA A 77 9.81 25.83 -16.21
N VAL A 78 9.57 27.14 -16.05
CA VAL A 78 8.26 27.68 -15.63
C VAL A 78 7.16 27.31 -16.61
N GLU A 79 7.43 27.33 -17.92
CA GLU A 79 6.46 26.93 -18.95
C GLU A 79 6.05 25.45 -18.80
N TYR A 80 7.01 24.54 -18.58
CA TYR A 80 6.73 23.11 -18.34
C TYR A 80 5.97 22.86 -17.04
N ILE A 81 6.21 23.68 -16.03
CA ILE A 81 5.64 23.51 -14.69
C ILE A 81 4.26 24.19 -14.56
N SER A 82 4.00 25.22 -15.35
CA SER A 82 2.81 26.08 -15.25
C SER A 82 1.48 25.30 -15.21
N PHE A 83 1.35 24.28 -16.08
CA PHE A 83 0.15 23.45 -16.15
C PHE A 83 0.17 22.31 -15.12
N SER A 84 1.35 21.70 -14.90
CA SER A 84 1.49 20.52 -14.04
C SER A 84 1.53 20.84 -12.54
N LYS A 85 1.75 22.11 -12.17
CA LYS A 85 1.90 22.60 -10.79
C LYS A 85 2.94 21.81 -9.98
N ARG A 86 3.93 21.25 -10.67
CA ARG A 86 5.05 20.53 -10.04
C ARG A 86 5.97 21.51 -9.33
N PHE A 87 6.73 21.00 -8.36
CA PHE A 87 7.74 21.79 -7.68
C PHE A 87 9.13 21.42 -8.24
N CYS A 88 9.86 22.40 -8.76
CA CYS A 88 11.24 22.24 -9.21
C CYS A 88 12.18 23.04 -8.30
N PRO A 89 12.86 22.39 -7.34
CA PRO A 89 13.74 23.06 -6.40
C PRO A 89 14.98 23.69 -7.07
N GLU A 90 15.46 23.10 -8.16
CA GLU A 90 16.67 23.55 -8.87
C GLU A 90 16.47 24.95 -9.46
N LEU A 91 15.26 25.22 -9.98
CA LEU A 91 14.87 26.53 -10.49
C LEU A 91 14.98 27.62 -9.41
N ILE A 92 14.45 27.33 -8.22
CA ILE A 92 14.45 28.29 -7.10
C ILE A 92 15.89 28.52 -6.61
N ASN A 93 16.68 27.45 -6.51
CA ASN A 93 18.08 27.53 -6.11
C ASN A 93 18.92 28.36 -7.10
N PHE A 94 18.67 28.20 -8.40
CA PHE A 94 19.37 28.97 -9.43
C PHE A 94 18.99 30.45 -9.40
N LEU A 95 17.69 30.77 -9.26
CA LEU A 95 17.23 32.16 -9.11
C LEU A 95 17.77 32.81 -7.83
N LEU A 96 17.81 32.08 -6.73
CA LEU A 96 18.42 32.53 -5.47
C LEU A 96 19.93 32.80 -5.66
N GLY A 97 20.63 31.94 -6.41
CA GLY A 97 22.04 32.14 -6.76
C GLY A 97 22.29 33.38 -7.61
N ILE A 98 21.43 33.66 -8.60
CA ILE A 98 21.50 34.91 -9.38
C ILE A 98 21.22 36.14 -8.52
N LEU A 99 20.24 36.07 -7.62
CA LEU A 99 19.96 37.17 -6.69
C LEU A 99 21.16 37.42 -5.77
N HIS A 100 21.81 36.36 -5.28
CA HIS A 100 23.03 36.48 -4.47
C HIS A 100 24.18 37.14 -5.25
N LEU A 101 24.29 36.88 -6.55
CA LEU A 101 25.27 37.47 -7.46
C LEU A 101 25.05 38.97 -7.72
N ALA A 102 23.81 39.44 -7.57
CA ALA A 102 23.40 40.83 -7.79
C ALA A 102 23.41 41.69 -6.51
N VAL A 103 23.63 41.08 -5.33
CA VAL A 103 23.68 41.79 -4.04
C VAL A 103 25.10 42.21 -3.72
N GLN A 104 25.27 43.50 -3.38
CA GLN A 104 26.57 44.11 -3.05
C GLN A 104 27.07 43.71 -1.65
N ASP A 105 26.18 43.69 -0.64
CA ASP A 105 26.53 43.39 0.75
C ASP A 105 26.28 41.92 1.12
N LYS A 106 27.36 41.13 1.20
CA LYS A 106 27.32 39.67 1.48
C LYS A 106 27.57 39.32 2.96
N THR A 107 27.79 40.32 3.81
CA THR A 107 28.31 40.16 5.18
C THR A 107 27.24 39.78 6.21
N SER A 108 25.95 39.84 5.88
CA SER A 108 24.83 39.69 6.83
C SER A 108 23.72 38.73 6.38
N THR A 109 23.95 37.91 5.35
CA THR A 109 22.92 37.05 4.79
C THR A 109 22.79 35.73 5.55
N GLY A 110 21.72 35.58 6.35
CA GLY A 110 21.40 34.34 7.11
C GLY A 110 20.93 33.14 6.26
N TYR A 111 21.26 33.09 4.97
CA TYR A 111 20.89 31.99 4.05
C TYR A 111 22.13 31.32 3.46
N SER A 112 22.07 30.00 3.23
CA SER A 112 23.14 29.27 2.56
C SER A 112 22.85 29.12 1.08
N VAL A 113 23.80 29.53 0.24
CA VAL A 113 23.77 29.31 -1.20
C VAL A 113 24.12 27.85 -1.52
N VAL A 114 23.43 27.27 -2.50
CA VAL A 114 23.61 25.87 -2.94
C VAL A 114 24.58 25.83 -4.14
N PRO A 115 25.48 24.82 -4.24
CA PRO A 115 26.31 24.62 -5.43
C PRO A 115 25.44 24.56 -6.70
N PRO A 116 25.86 25.21 -7.81
CA PRO A 116 27.23 25.58 -8.17
C PRO A 116 27.66 26.98 -7.71
N PHE A 117 26.74 27.79 -7.18
CA PHE A 117 27.03 29.10 -6.64
C PHE A 117 27.77 28.98 -5.30
N ARG A 118 28.69 29.89 -5.04
CA ARG A 118 29.51 29.93 -3.82
C ARG A 118 29.29 31.26 -3.12
N GLN A 119 29.23 31.25 -1.79
CA GLN A 119 29.02 32.46 -0.97
C GLN A 119 30.10 33.51 -1.26
N ASN A 120 31.36 33.08 -1.34
CA ASN A 120 32.48 33.95 -1.68
C ASN A 120 33.28 33.35 -2.84
N GLY A 121 33.60 34.16 -3.86
CA GLY A 121 34.41 33.74 -5.00
C GLY A 121 34.65 34.88 -5.99
N LYS A 122 35.59 34.70 -6.92
CA LYS A 122 35.97 35.71 -7.93
C LYS A 122 34.80 36.20 -8.80
N VAL A 123 33.79 35.34 -8.97
CA VAL A 123 32.61 35.64 -9.80
C VAL A 123 31.49 36.25 -8.97
N SER A 124 31.61 36.33 -7.64
CA SER A 124 30.50 36.74 -6.78
C SER A 124 30.00 38.18 -7.00
N ASP A 125 30.77 39.04 -7.68
CA ASP A 125 30.40 40.42 -8.03
C ASP A 125 30.05 40.58 -9.52
N LEU A 126 29.82 39.48 -10.26
CA LEU A 126 29.64 39.53 -11.72
C LEU A 126 28.47 40.42 -12.17
N LEU A 127 27.37 40.42 -11.40
CA LEU A 127 26.16 41.21 -11.65
C LEU A 127 26.09 42.47 -10.76
N VAL A 128 27.15 42.79 -10.01
CA VAL A 128 27.22 44.02 -9.23
C VAL A 128 27.47 45.19 -10.17
N LEU A 129 26.54 46.14 -10.19
CA LEU A 129 26.69 47.40 -10.92
C LEU A 129 27.88 48.18 -10.36
N SER A 130 28.81 48.55 -11.24
CA SER A 130 30.01 49.31 -10.88
C SER A 130 29.70 50.79 -10.66
N ASP A 131 28.75 51.37 -11.41
CA ASP A 131 28.33 52.78 -11.28
C ASP A 131 26.80 52.93 -11.15
N PRO A 132 26.29 53.79 -10.25
CA PRO A 132 24.86 54.06 -10.10
C PRO A 132 24.27 54.97 -11.19
N GLU A 133 25.09 55.72 -11.93
CA GLU A 133 24.65 56.69 -12.96
C GLU A 133 24.28 56.03 -14.29
N SER A 134 24.89 54.89 -14.63
CA SER A 134 24.57 54.08 -15.83
C SER A 134 23.16 53.46 -15.79
N SER A 135 22.53 53.44 -14.62
CA SER A 135 21.13 53.02 -14.43
C SER A 135 20.11 54.02 -15.01
N GLN A 136 20.49 55.28 -15.20
CA GLN A 136 19.60 56.36 -15.63
C GLN A 136 19.51 56.50 -17.16
N THR A 137 20.54 56.06 -17.89
CA THR A 137 20.57 56.08 -19.38
C THR A 137 19.96 54.82 -20.01
N TRP A 138 19.55 53.87 -19.17
CA TRP A 138 19.12 52.55 -19.62
C TRP A 138 17.75 52.58 -20.32
N SER A 139 17.71 51.97 -21.51
CA SER A 139 16.53 51.82 -22.35
C SER A 139 16.27 50.34 -22.59
N LYS A 140 15.01 49.89 -22.48
CA LYS A 140 14.62 48.50 -22.73
C LYS A 140 14.90 48.12 -24.18
N LYS A 141 15.94 47.33 -24.39
CA LYS A 141 16.14 46.61 -25.64
C LYS A 141 15.72 45.16 -25.42
N THR A 142 15.00 44.60 -26.39
CA THR A 142 14.66 43.17 -26.36
C THR A 142 15.92 42.39 -26.69
N LEU A 143 16.47 41.67 -25.71
CA LEU A 143 17.62 40.79 -25.92
C LEU A 143 17.24 39.68 -26.92
N PRO A 144 17.87 39.62 -28.10
CA PRO A 144 17.62 38.53 -29.03
C PRO A 144 18.18 37.23 -28.45
N LEU A 145 17.54 36.10 -28.79
CA LEU A 145 18.00 34.76 -28.40
C LEU A 145 19.45 34.45 -28.83
N SER A 146 20.00 35.19 -29.81
CA SER A 146 21.40 35.12 -30.24
C SER A 146 22.40 35.64 -29.20
N ALA A 147 21.95 36.41 -28.19
CA ALA A 147 22.77 36.88 -27.08
C ALA A 147 23.24 35.76 -26.12
N THR A 148 22.79 34.51 -26.35
CA THR A 148 23.22 33.31 -25.61
C THR A 148 24.48 32.65 -26.19
N GLN A 149 24.94 33.06 -27.39
CA GLN A 149 26.07 32.40 -28.08
C GLN A 149 27.22 33.33 -28.46
N THR A 150 26.98 34.64 -28.58
CA THR A 150 28.01 35.63 -28.92
C THR A 150 27.71 36.97 -28.25
N LEU A 151 28.25 37.21 -27.06
CA LEU A 151 28.38 38.56 -26.52
C LEU A 151 29.71 39.16 -26.93
N THR A 152 29.74 39.89 -28.04
CA THR A 152 30.84 40.81 -28.33
C THR A 152 30.56 42.14 -27.63
N LEU A 153 30.74 42.17 -26.31
CA LEU A 153 30.73 43.40 -25.51
C LEU A 153 32.11 44.04 -25.64
N THR A 154 32.23 45.07 -26.48
CA THR A 154 33.51 45.74 -26.78
C THR A 154 33.77 46.99 -25.93
N THR A 155 32.82 47.43 -25.09
CA THR A 155 32.96 48.62 -24.24
C THR A 155 32.40 48.40 -22.82
N ASP A 156 33.01 49.01 -21.81
CA ASP A 156 32.60 48.88 -20.39
C ASP A 156 31.14 49.30 -20.17
N LEU A 157 30.64 50.28 -20.94
CA LEU A 157 29.25 50.75 -20.92
C LEU A 157 28.25 49.70 -21.43
N ASP A 158 28.59 48.92 -22.46
CA ASP A 158 27.71 47.85 -22.96
C ASP A 158 27.60 46.72 -21.93
N THR A 159 28.68 46.48 -21.17
CA THR A 159 28.73 45.48 -20.09
C THR A 159 27.79 45.85 -18.95
N ASP A 160 27.73 47.14 -18.59
CA ASP A 160 26.80 47.66 -17.60
C ASP A 160 25.36 47.72 -18.10
N HIS A 161 25.13 47.99 -19.40
CA HIS A 161 23.81 47.86 -20.00
C HIS A 161 23.30 46.41 -19.98
N TYR A 162 24.19 45.42 -20.18
CA TYR A 162 23.86 44.01 -20.11
C TYR A 162 23.60 43.54 -18.66
N ARG A 163 24.36 44.04 -17.69
CA ARG A 163 24.11 43.84 -16.25
C ARG A 163 22.74 44.42 -15.84
N ALA A 164 22.42 45.62 -16.33
CA ALA A 164 21.11 46.25 -16.13
C ALA A 164 19.99 45.47 -16.83
N GLU A 165 20.19 44.93 -18.04
CA GLU A 165 19.21 44.07 -18.72
C GLU A 165 18.91 42.78 -17.95
N HIS A 166 19.91 42.16 -17.31
CA HIS A 166 19.71 40.99 -16.44
C HIS A 166 18.93 41.34 -15.17
N GLN A 167 19.19 42.52 -14.62
CA GLN A 167 18.41 43.07 -13.51
C GLN A 167 16.97 43.44 -13.93
N PHE A 168 16.73 43.64 -15.23
CA PHE A 168 15.46 44.09 -15.81
C PHE A 168 14.76 43.15 -16.81
N PHE A 169 15.18 41.88 -17.01
CA PHE A 169 14.50 40.82 -17.82
C PHE A 169 13.15 40.38 -17.19
N LYS A 170 12.50 41.32 -16.52
CA LYS A 170 11.32 41.19 -15.66
C LYS A 170 10.02 41.58 -16.37
N LYS A 171 9.99 41.72 -17.70
CA LYS A 171 8.77 42.15 -18.41
C LYS A 171 8.31 41.19 -19.52
N GLY A 172 8.12 39.93 -19.13
CA GLY A 172 6.96 39.13 -19.58
C GLY A 172 5.73 39.47 -18.72
N PRO A 173 4.49 39.14 -19.14
CA PRO A 173 3.25 39.83 -18.76
C PRO A 173 2.79 39.71 -17.30
N ILE A 174 3.62 39.19 -16.37
CA ILE A 174 3.22 38.94 -14.99
C ILE A 174 3.85 39.91 -13.97
N LEU A 175 4.87 40.69 -14.33
CA LEU A 175 5.51 41.63 -13.40
C LEU A 175 5.75 43.00 -14.04
N LYS A 176 4.65 43.71 -14.31
CA LYS A 176 4.69 45.17 -14.43
C LYS A 176 4.83 45.74 -13.02
N GLN A 177 6.05 45.96 -12.55
CA GLN A 177 6.50 47.13 -11.77
C GLN A 177 7.88 46.84 -11.12
N CYS A 178 8.66 47.90 -10.93
CA CYS A 178 9.51 48.12 -9.75
C CYS A 178 11.01 47.76 -9.71
N CYS A 179 11.67 48.70 -9.03
CA CYS A 179 13.01 48.75 -8.51
C CYS A 179 13.20 47.69 -7.41
N LEU A 180 14.44 47.33 -7.12
CA LEU A 180 14.83 46.22 -6.22
C LEU A 180 14.18 46.31 -4.81
N LEU A 181 13.84 47.53 -4.34
CA LEU A 181 13.20 47.79 -3.05
C LEU A 181 11.69 47.47 -3.02
N ASP A 182 10.91 47.77 -4.07
CA ASP A 182 9.45 47.55 -4.01
C ASP A 182 9.08 46.08 -4.25
N LEU A 183 9.91 45.36 -5.01
CA LEU A 183 9.75 43.92 -5.26
C LEU A 183 9.91 43.09 -3.99
N HIS A 184 10.81 43.50 -3.09
CA HIS A 184 10.94 42.87 -1.79
C HIS A 184 9.66 43.04 -0.97
N GLY A 185 8.99 44.20 -1.06
CA GLY A 185 7.71 44.49 -0.41
C GLY A 185 6.56 43.64 -0.94
N GLU A 186 6.39 43.52 -2.26
CA GLU A 186 5.34 42.68 -2.87
C GLU A 186 5.56 41.18 -2.61
N ILE A 187 6.81 40.72 -2.65
CA ILE A 187 7.17 39.33 -2.34
C ILE A 187 6.92 39.05 -0.85
N LEU A 188 7.30 39.96 0.06
CA LEU A 188 6.99 39.80 1.49
C LEU A 188 5.50 39.84 1.77
N ALA A 189 4.73 40.71 1.09
CA ALA A 189 3.28 40.79 1.26
C ALA A 189 2.58 39.50 0.80
N THR A 190 2.99 38.95 -0.35
CA THR A 190 2.46 37.68 -0.87
C THR A 190 2.86 36.47 -0.03
N ILE A 191 4.10 36.42 0.47
CA ILE A 191 4.57 35.37 1.39
C ILE A 191 3.81 35.44 2.72
N SER A 192 3.71 36.65 3.31
CA SER A 192 3.03 36.89 4.59
C SER A 192 1.55 36.55 4.53
N GLY A 193 0.87 36.88 3.43
CA GLY A 193 -0.52 36.49 3.20
C GLY A 193 -0.76 34.98 3.11
N SER A 194 0.27 34.17 2.78
CA SER A 194 0.16 32.71 2.65
C SER A 194 0.43 31.93 3.95
N LEU A 195 1.00 32.59 4.97
CA LEU A 195 1.42 31.97 6.23
C LEU A 195 0.27 31.85 7.24
N THR A 196 -0.79 32.64 7.09
CA THR A 196 -1.89 32.77 8.06
C THR A 196 -2.93 31.64 8.01
N SER A 197 -2.93 30.78 6.99
CA SER A 197 -3.91 29.69 6.82
C SER A 197 -3.26 28.40 6.34
N ARG A 198 -2.40 27.78 7.16
CA ARG A 198 -1.85 26.44 6.88
C ARG A 198 -2.27 25.47 7.99
N PRO A 199 -3.12 24.46 7.71
CA PRO A 199 -3.41 23.43 8.69
C PRO A 199 -2.14 22.63 9.00
N LEU A 200 -2.06 22.12 10.22
CA LEU A 200 -0.96 21.24 10.65
C LEU A 200 -0.88 20.01 9.73
N LEU A 201 0.33 19.49 9.51
CA LEU A 201 0.55 18.27 8.74
C LEU A 201 -0.13 17.09 9.43
N VAL A 202 -1.22 16.59 8.85
CA VAL A 202 -1.92 15.39 9.32
C VAL A 202 -1.64 14.25 8.36
N PHE A 203 -1.09 13.15 8.87
CA PHE A 203 -0.94 11.93 8.09
C PHE A 203 -2.32 11.42 7.66
N GLN A 204 -2.53 11.17 6.37
CA GLN A 204 -3.81 10.67 5.87
C GLN A 204 -4.13 9.31 6.51
N LYS A 205 -5.18 9.27 7.35
CA LYS A 205 -5.64 8.03 7.95
C LYS A 205 -6.21 7.13 6.86
N LYS A 206 -5.68 5.91 6.73
CA LYS A 206 -6.26 4.90 5.82
C LYS A 206 -7.64 4.52 6.31
N LYS A 207 -8.59 4.36 5.39
CA LYS A 207 -9.93 3.84 5.72
C LYS A 207 -9.79 2.42 6.28
N PRO A 208 -10.55 2.04 7.32
CA PRO A 208 -10.50 0.69 7.88
C PRO A 208 -10.91 -0.34 6.81
N ILE A 209 -10.19 -1.46 6.76
CA ILE A 209 -10.46 -2.54 5.80
C ILE A 209 -11.77 -3.23 6.22
N PRO A 210 -12.75 -3.40 5.32
CA PRO A 210 -14.00 -4.09 5.66
C PRO A 210 -13.75 -5.56 6.00
N LEU A 211 -14.59 -6.12 6.88
CA LEU A 211 -14.55 -7.54 7.23
C LEU A 211 -14.77 -8.41 5.97
N LYS A 212 -14.07 -9.55 5.90
CA LYS A 212 -14.25 -10.49 4.80
C LYS A 212 -15.65 -11.10 4.84
N LEU A 213 -16.40 -10.94 3.77
CA LEU A 213 -17.72 -11.56 3.60
C LEU A 213 -17.53 -12.95 2.97
N PHE A 214 -18.11 -13.98 3.59
CA PHE A 214 -18.14 -15.33 3.06
C PHE A 214 -19.52 -15.64 2.48
N THR A 215 -19.56 -16.31 1.33
CA THR A 215 -20.82 -16.75 0.73
C THR A 215 -21.33 -18.00 1.45
N PRO A 216 -22.57 -17.99 1.96
CA PRO A 216 -23.13 -19.18 2.59
C PRO A 216 -23.39 -20.26 1.53
N LYS A 217 -23.04 -21.51 1.86
CA LYS A 217 -23.37 -22.67 1.03
C LYS A 217 -24.82 -23.09 1.29
N ILE A 218 -25.76 -22.47 0.59
CA ILE A 218 -27.18 -22.80 0.69
C ILE A 218 -27.45 -24.07 -0.13
N VAL A 219 -28.05 -25.09 0.49
CA VAL A 219 -28.47 -26.32 -0.18
C VAL A 219 -29.99 -26.34 -0.21
N GLU A 220 -30.59 -26.28 -1.39
CA GLU A 220 -32.05 -26.38 -1.57
C GLU A 220 -32.54 -27.79 -1.21
N VAL A 221 -33.40 -27.88 -0.18
CA VAL A 221 -33.97 -29.15 0.31
C VAL A 221 -35.31 -29.39 -0.37
N LEU A 222 -35.34 -30.27 -1.38
CA LEU A 222 -36.57 -30.65 -2.09
C LEU A 222 -37.31 -31.84 -1.44
N ASP A 223 -36.60 -32.73 -0.74
CA ASP A 223 -37.16 -33.94 -0.09
C ASP A 223 -36.72 -34.02 1.38
N TYR A 224 -37.66 -33.97 2.33
CA TYR A 224 -37.37 -34.21 3.74
C TYR A 224 -37.03 -35.70 3.99
N GLY A 225 -35.97 -35.97 4.78
CA GLY A 225 -35.64 -37.32 5.27
C GLY A 225 -34.61 -38.11 4.45
N LYS A 226 -34.22 -37.64 3.26
CA LYS A 226 -33.09 -38.24 2.51
C LYS A 226 -31.78 -37.54 2.88
N LYS A 227 -30.82 -38.28 3.44
CA LYS A 227 -29.44 -37.78 3.62
C LYS A 227 -28.81 -37.52 2.24
N ARG A 228 -28.50 -36.26 1.92
CA ARG A 228 -27.72 -35.87 0.72
C ARG A 228 -26.29 -35.51 1.13
N GLY A 229 -25.34 -35.70 0.21
CA GLY A 229 -23.92 -35.35 0.40
C GLY A 229 -22.96 -36.53 0.40
N ASN A 230 -23.44 -37.76 0.61
CA ASN A 230 -22.57 -38.94 0.59
C ASN A 230 -22.36 -39.44 -0.84
N THR A 231 -21.12 -39.86 -1.10
CA THR A 231 -20.75 -40.63 -2.29
C THR A 231 -21.55 -41.92 -2.36
N LYS A 232 -21.65 -42.52 -3.56
CA LYS A 232 -22.41 -43.76 -3.76
C LYS A 232 -21.91 -44.88 -2.84
N GLU A 233 -20.59 -44.99 -2.69
CA GLU A 233 -19.93 -45.99 -1.85
C GLU A 233 -20.25 -45.82 -0.35
N GLU A 234 -20.21 -44.60 0.16
CA GLU A 234 -20.55 -44.31 1.57
C GLU A 234 -22.01 -44.65 1.88
N ARG A 235 -22.92 -44.41 0.92
CA ARG A 235 -24.33 -44.75 1.06
C ARG A 235 -24.56 -46.25 1.10
N GLU A 236 -23.83 -47.01 0.28
CA GLU A 236 -23.86 -48.47 0.29
C GLU A 236 -23.30 -49.04 1.60
N LYS A 237 -22.19 -48.49 2.11
CA LYS A 237 -21.63 -48.85 3.41
C LYS A 237 -22.61 -48.60 4.56
N GLU A 238 -23.27 -47.44 4.59
CA GLU A 238 -24.30 -47.15 5.60
C GLU A 238 -25.47 -48.13 5.54
N ARG A 239 -25.95 -48.46 4.32
CA ARG A 239 -27.03 -49.41 4.12
C ARG A 239 -26.66 -50.81 4.61
N LEU A 240 -25.44 -51.28 4.30
CA LEU A 240 -24.93 -52.56 4.76
C LEU A 240 -24.80 -52.60 6.29
N ASN A 241 -24.25 -51.55 6.90
CA ASN A 241 -24.12 -51.43 8.35
C ASN A 241 -25.47 -51.44 9.06
N HIS A 242 -26.48 -50.74 8.51
CA HIS A 242 -27.83 -50.78 9.04
C HIS A 242 -28.43 -52.18 8.97
N LYS A 243 -28.27 -52.88 7.83
CA LYS A 243 -28.73 -54.26 7.66
C LYS A 243 -28.08 -55.18 8.68
N TYR A 244 -26.75 -55.14 8.79
CA TYR A 244 -26.00 -55.93 9.77
C TYR A 244 -26.51 -55.71 11.21
N LYS A 245 -26.65 -54.45 11.64
CA LYS A 245 -27.14 -54.12 12.99
C LYS A 245 -28.57 -54.61 13.23
N LYS A 246 -29.43 -54.57 12.22
CA LYS A 246 -30.82 -55.04 12.31
C LYS A 246 -30.87 -56.56 12.48
N GLU A 247 -30.15 -57.29 11.63
CA GLU A 247 -30.07 -58.76 11.69
C GLU A 247 -29.45 -59.23 13.01
N PHE A 248 -28.33 -58.64 13.41
CA PHE A 248 -27.65 -58.98 14.67
C PHE A 248 -28.56 -58.77 15.90
N LYS A 249 -29.27 -57.62 15.95
CA LYS A 249 -30.24 -57.36 17.02
C LYS A 249 -31.46 -58.29 16.95
N GLY A 250 -31.83 -58.78 15.76
CA GLY A 250 -32.87 -59.78 15.59
C GLY A 250 -32.46 -61.13 16.18
N ALA A 251 -31.33 -61.67 15.73
CA ALA A 251 -30.78 -62.94 16.19
C ALA A 251 -30.57 -62.96 17.72
N LEU A 252 -30.00 -61.89 18.28
CA LEU A 252 -29.80 -61.77 19.71
C LEU A 252 -31.12 -61.76 20.50
N ARG A 253 -32.20 -61.20 19.95
CA ARG A 253 -33.51 -61.22 20.61
C ARG A 253 -34.10 -62.63 20.63
N GLU A 254 -33.95 -63.39 19.56
CA GLU A 254 -34.41 -64.79 19.52
C GLU A 254 -33.63 -65.67 20.50
N ILE A 255 -32.29 -65.59 20.51
CA ILE A 255 -31.46 -66.31 21.51
C ILE A 255 -31.91 -65.99 22.94
N ARG A 256 -32.21 -64.72 23.24
CA ARG A 256 -32.71 -64.33 24.56
C ARG A 256 -34.10 -64.88 24.88
N LYS A 257 -34.98 -65.09 23.89
CA LYS A 257 -36.26 -65.76 24.08
C LYS A 257 -36.06 -67.25 24.35
N ASP A 258 -35.18 -67.90 23.59
CA ASP A 258 -34.88 -69.33 23.74
C ASP A 258 -34.29 -69.64 25.12
N THR A 259 -33.33 -68.82 25.57
CA THR A 259 -32.76 -68.97 26.93
C THR A 259 -33.83 -68.84 28.02
N ARG A 260 -34.79 -67.91 27.88
CA ARG A 260 -35.93 -67.76 28.82
C ARG A 260 -36.87 -68.96 28.77
N PHE A 261 -37.14 -69.47 27.57
CA PHE A 261 -37.98 -70.65 27.38
C PHE A 261 -37.36 -71.87 28.06
N LEU A 262 -36.09 -72.16 27.77
CA LEU A 262 -35.34 -73.27 28.37
C LEU A 262 -35.24 -73.14 29.89
N ALA A 263 -35.05 -71.93 30.42
CA ALA A 263 -35.02 -71.70 31.86
C ALA A 263 -36.36 -72.06 32.51
N ARG A 264 -37.48 -71.67 31.89
CA ARG A 264 -38.83 -71.99 32.38
C ARG A 264 -39.12 -73.49 32.32
N GLU A 265 -38.74 -74.15 31.24
CA GLU A 265 -38.93 -75.60 31.06
C GLU A 265 -38.13 -76.40 32.09
N LYS A 266 -36.84 -76.10 32.27
CA LYS A 266 -35.99 -76.69 33.31
C LYS A 266 -36.58 -76.50 34.71
N LEU A 267 -37.12 -75.31 35.00
CA LEU A 267 -37.74 -75.03 36.29
C LEU A 267 -38.97 -75.90 36.51
N ASN A 268 -39.84 -76.04 35.49
CA ASN A 268 -41.01 -76.92 35.54
C ASN A 268 -40.61 -78.38 35.78
N GLU A 269 -39.57 -78.88 35.09
CA GLU A 269 -39.06 -80.24 35.29
C GLU A 269 -38.53 -80.46 36.72
N VAL A 270 -37.78 -79.50 37.27
CA VAL A 270 -37.28 -79.59 38.65
C VAL A 270 -38.45 -79.58 39.64
N MET A 271 -39.41 -78.66 39.47
CA MET A 271 -40.60 -78.60 40.32
C MET A 271 -41.41 -79.89 40.27
N GLY A 272 -41.58 -80.48 39.08
CA GLY A 272 -42.26 -81.78 38.91
C GLY A 272 -41.56 -82.89 39.68
N ARG A 273 -40.23 -83.04 39.48
CA ARG A 273 -39.42 -84.04 40.19
C ARG A 273 -39.46 -83.86 41.71
N ASP A 274 -39.41 -82.63 42.20
CA ASP A 274 -39.45 -82.34 43.63
C ASP A 274 -40.85 -82.59 44.23
N ALA A 275 -41.92 -82.30 43.49
CA ALA A 275 -43.29 -82.59 43.91
C ALA A 275 -43.52 -84.11 44.04
N GLU A 276 -43.07 -84.89 43.04
CA GLU A 276 -43.11 -86.36 43.10
C GLU A 276 -42.29 -86.92 44.26
N ARG A 277 -41.06 -86.41 44.46
CA ARG A 277 -40.21 -86.82 45.57
C ARG A 277 -40.90 -86.54 46.91
N LYS A 278 -41.44 -85.32 47.10
CA LYS A 278 -42.16 -84.94 48.33
C LYS A 278 -43.40 -85.82 48.55
N ARG A 279 -44.14 -86.15 47.49
CA ARG A 279 -45.30 -87.06 47.56
C ARG A 279 -44.88 -88.45 48.04
N LYS A 280 -43.85 -89.05 47.43
CA LYS A 280 -43.32 -90.37 47.82
C LYS A 280 -42.80 -90.37 49.26
N VAL A 281 -42.05 -89.34 49.65
CA VAL A 281 -41.55 -89.19 51.02
C VAL A 281 -42.70 -89.10 52.02
N LYS A 282 -43.74 -88.29 51.73
CA LYS A 282 -44.92 -88.18 52.59
C LYS A 282 -45.66 -89.52 52.74
N GLU A 283 -45.76 -90.30 51.67
CA GLU A 283 -46.36 -91.63 51.68
C GLU A 283 -45.55 -92.62 52.53
N LEU A 284 -44.21 -92.62 52.38
CA LEU A 284 -43.31 -93.41 53.22
C LEU A 284 -43.41 -93.04 54.70
N PHE A 285 -43.37 -91.74 55.04
CA PHE A 285 -43.56 -91.29 56.42
C PHE A 285 -44.96 -91.64 56.97
N GLY A 286 -45.99 -91.56 56.14
CA GLY A 286 -47.35 -91.98 56.49
C GLY A 286 -47.41 -93.47 56.86
N SER A 287 -46.83 -94.34 56.01
CA SER A 287 -46.77 -95.78 56.29
C SER A 287 -45.94 -96.12 57.54
N LEU A 288 -44.82 -95.43 57.76
CA LEU A 288 -43.99 -95.59 58.96
C LEU A 288 -44.76 -95.18 60.23
N ALA A 289 -45.54 -94.10 60.18
CA ALA A 289 -46.37 -93.67 61.30
C ALA A 289 -47.49 -94.68 61.62
N THR A 290 -48.08 -95.31 60.59
CA THR A 290 -49.05 -96.41 60.78
C THR A 290 -48.41 -97.60 61.48
N GLN A 291 -47.22 -98.03 61.04
CA GLN A 291 -46.47 -99.12 61.69
C GLN A 291 -46.12 -98.79 63.15
N GLU A 292 -45.71 -97.56 63.44
CA GLU A 292 -45.43 -97.13 64.82
C GLU A 292 -46.71 -97.16 65.70
N GLY A 293 -47.85 -96.75 65.13
CA GLY A 293 -49.16 -96.85 65.77
C GLY A 293 -49.55 -98.29 66.11
N GLU A 294 -49.39 -99.20 65.15
CA GLU A 294 -49.63 -100.64 65.33
C GLU A 294 -48.70 -101.24 66.40
N TRP A 295 -47.40 -100.91 66.36
CA TRP A 295 -46.43 -101.36 67.36
C TRP A 295 -46.77 -100.86 68.77
N LYS A 296 -47.16 -99.59 68.91
CA LYS A 296 -47.62 -99.02 70.20
C LYS A 296 -48.88 -99.72 70.70
N ALA A 297 -49.85 -100.01 69.82
CA ALA A 297 -51.05 -100.75 70.17
C ALA A 297 -50.72 -102.18 70.63
N LEU A 298 -49.80 -102.85 69.95
CA LEU A 298 -49.31 -104.19 70.32
C LEU A 298 -48.59 -104.16 71.68
N LYS A 299 -47.76 -103.14 71.94
CA LYS A 299 -47.10 -102.92 73.23
C LYS A 299 -48.11 -102.68 74.36
N ARG A 300 -49.16 -101.88 74.13
CA ARG A 300 -50.26 -101.68 75.11
C ARG A 300 -50.99 -102.99 75.43
N ARG A 301 -51.34 -103.79 74.41
CA ARG A 301 -51.98 -105.11 74.60
C ARG A 301 -51.08 -106.10 75.35
N LYS A 302 -49.76 -106.02 75.19
CA LYS A 302 -48.80 -106.84 75.94
C LYS A 302 -48.73 -106.43 77.41
N ASN A 303 -48.69 -105.12 77.70
CA ASN A 303 -48.65 -104.60 79.06
C ASN A 303 -49.95 -104.84 79.86
N SER A 304 -51.11 -104.94 79.21
CA SER A 304 -52.40 -105.20 79.88
C SER A 304 -52.68 -106.70 80.16
N ARG A 305 -51.74 -107.60 79.84
CA ARG A 305 -51.85 -109.06 80.00
C ARG A 305 -50.96 -109.59 81.14
N HIS A 306 -50.56 -108.72 82.07
CA HIS A 306 -49.97 -109.04 83.38
C HIS A 306 -50.80 -108.34 84.45
#